data_AF-A0A2L2MZG8-F1
#
_entry.id   AF-A0A2L2MZG8-F1
#
_cell.length_a   1.000
_cell.length_b   1.000
_cell.length_c   1.000
_cell.angle_alpha   90.00
_cell.angle_beta   90.00
_cell.angle_gamma   90.00
#
_symmetry.space_group_name_H-M   'P 1'
#
loop_
_entity.id
_entity.type
_entity.pdbx_description
1 polymer ?
#
loop_
_entity_poly.entity_id
_entity_poly.type
_entity_poly.pdbx_seq_one_letter_code
_entity_poly.pdbx_strand_id
1 'polypeptide(L)'
;MPKILIVTVGGSFQPIITAIRSLQPDRVIFIASDGEKGSKSQVIGEGTPCEVRRGVEVLERLPNIPTQVGLGDRFQKERDLILVQNPDDLNECYPKIHTFIRDLQVDPSHEIMADYTGGTKTLSAALVMAAIDCGISVYITIAARDNLVRVERGEVTQRVDTSFRHEL
;
A
#
# COMPACT_ATOMS: atom_id res chain seq x y z
N MET A 1 -8.13 4.56 18.94
CA MET A 1 -9.03 4.60 17.78
C MET A 1 -8.58 3.48 16.84
N PRO A 2 -9.47 2.61 16.33
CA PRO A 2 -9.08 1.59 15.35
C PRO A 2 -8.45 2.23 14.11
N LYS A 3 -7.41 1.60 13.57
CA LYS A 3 -6.59 2.11 12.47
C LYS A 3 -6.89 1.38 11.16
N ILE A 4 -7.16 2.15 10.12
CA ILE A 4 -7.29 1.66 8.75
C ILE A 4 -6.06 2.12 7.96
N LEU A 5 -5.33 1.17 7.38
CA LEU A 5 -4.24 1.45 6.46
C LEU A 5 -4.68 1.22 5.02
N ILE A 6 -4.59 2.24 4.18
CA ILE A 6 -4.74 2.16 2.73
C ILE A 6 -3.34 2.09 2.13
N VAL A 7 -3.02 1.06 1.35
CA VAL A 7 -1.67 0.84 0.83
C VAL A 7 -1.67 0.45 -0.64
N THR A 8 -0.79 1.07 -1.43
CA THR A 8 -0.58 0.72 -2.84
C THR A 8 0.30 -0.52 -2.99
N VAL A 9 -0.05 -1.38 -3.94
CA VAL A 9 0.68 -2.64 -4.22
C VAL A 9 1.42 -2.55 -5.54
N GLY A 10 2.75 -2.70 -5.47
CA GLY A 10 3.65 -2.72 -6.63
C GLY A 10 4.26 -4.09 -6.89
N GLY A 11 5.32 -4.14 -7.71
CA GLY A 11 6.05 -5.37 -8.03
C GLY A 11 6.89 -5.96 -6.89
N SER A 12 6.96 -5.30 -5.73
CA SER A 12 7.63 -5.82 -4.53
C SER A 12 6.66 -5.74 -3.37
N PHE A 13 6.50 -6.85 -2.67
CA PHE A 13 5.55 -6.99 -1.56
C PHE A 13 6.19 -6.68 -0.20
N GLN A 14 7.50 -6.84 -0.08
CA GLN A 14 8.25 -6.73 1.17
C GLN A 14 8.04 -5.37 1.88
N PRO A 15 8.09 -4.22 1.18
CA PRO A 15 7.87 -2.94 1.84
C PRO A 15 6.45 -2.78 2.39
N ILE A 16 5.46 -3.44 1.78
CA ILE A 16 4.07 -3.44 2.23
C ILE A 16 3.93 -4.27 3.50
N ILE A 17 4.62 -5.41 3.58
CA ILE A 17 4.71 -6.21 4.81
C ILE A 17 5.33 -5.38 5.94
N THR A 18 6.40 -4.65 5.64
CA THR A 18 7.07 -3.76 6.60
C THR A 18 6.14 -2.65 7.08
N ALA A 19 5.40 -1.99 6.18
CA ALA A 19 4.43 -0.96 6.52
C ALA A 19 3.33 -1.50 7.45
N ILE A 20 2.73 -2.65 7.13
CA ILE A 20 1.68 -3.28 7.94
C ILE A 20 2.22 -3.66 9.33
N ARG A 21 3.40 -4.26 9.40
CA ARG A 21 4.01 -4.65 10.68
C ARG A 21 4.43 -3.46 11.53
N SER A 22 4.87 -2.36 10.92
CA SER A 22 5.30 -1.16 11.64
C SER A 22 4.10 -0.36 12.15
N LEU A 23 3.07 -0.20 11.31
CA LEU A 23 1.91 0.61 11.62
C LEU A 23 0.85 -0.15 12.44
N GLN A 24 0.88 -1.49 12.47
CA GLN A 24 -0.07 -2.36 13.18
C GLN A 24 -1.54 -1.88 13.01
N PRO A 25 -2.06 -1.80 11.77
CA PRO A 25 -3.43 -1.40 11.53
C PRO A 25 -4.42 -2.53 11.90
N ASP A 26 -5.64 -2.15 12.29
CA ASP A 26 -6.73 -3.09 12.57
C ASP A 26 -7.37 -3.62 11.27
N ARG A 27 -7.34 -2.80 10.21
CA ARG A 27 -7.83 -3.13 8.86
C ARG A 27 -6.86 -2.62 7.80
N VAL A 28 -6.63 -3.42 6.76
CA VAL A 28 -5.77 -3.05 5.63
C VAL A 28 -6.59 -3.06 4.36
N ILE A 29 -6.42 -2.04 3.53
CA ILE A 29 -7.10 -1.86 2.26
C ILE A 29 -6.03 -1.75 1.19
N PHE A 30 -6.03 -2.69 0.27
CA PHE A 30 -5.02 -2.78 -0.78
C PHE A 30 -5.51 -2.08 -2.04
N ILE A 31 -4.64 -1.30 -2.66
CA ILE A 31 -4.86 -0.75 -4.01
C ILE A 31 -3.93 -1.49 -4.96
N ALA A 32 -4.50 -2.30 -5.85
CA ALA A 32 -3.73 -3.16 -6.75
C ALA A 32 -4.17 -2.97 -8.20
N SER A 33 -3.22 -3.13 -9.12
CA SER A 33 -3.54 -3.18 -10.54
C SER A 33 -4.05 -4.55 -10.95
N ASP A 34 -5.02 -4.54 -11.85
CA ASP A 34 -5.54 -5.74 -12.50
C ASP A 34 -4.68 -6.12 -13.73
N GLY A 35 -5.07 -7.20 -14.41
CA GLY A 35 -4.38 -7.74 -15.58
C GLY A 35 -3.29 -8.76 -15.23
N GLU A 36 -2.75 -9.40 -16.26
CA GLU A 36 -1.78 -10.50 -16.12
C GLU A 36 -0.48 -10.07 -15.42
N LYS A 37 -0.06 -8.81 -15.65
CA LYS A 37 1.11 -8.19 -15.00
C LYS A 37 0.71 -7.29 -13.82
N GLY A 38 -0.56 -7.34 -13.42
CA GLY A 38 -1.09 -6.57 -12.31
C GLY A 38 -0.61 -7.07 -10.96
N SER A 39 -0.64 -6.20 -9.95
CA SER A 39 -0.28 -6.54 -8.58
C SER A 39 -1.38 -7.28 -7.81
N LYS A 40 -2.57 -7.47 -8.40
CA LYS A 40 -3.72 -8.18 -7.81
C LYS A 40 -3.37 -9.56 -7.27
N SER A 41 -2.52 -10.33 -7.97
CA SER A 41 -2.11 -11.67 -7.55
C SER A 41 -1.38 -11.65 -6.21
N GLN A 42 -0.64 -10.59 -5.87
CA GLN A 42 0.03 -10.47 -4.58
C GLN A 42 -0.95 -10.24 -3.42
N VAL A 43 -2.21 -9.86 -3.69
CA VAL A 43 -3.22 -9.65 -2.66
C VAL A 43 -4.16 -10.84 -2.55
N ILE A 44 -4.70 -11.33 -3.67
CA ILE A 44 -5.74 -12.36 -3.69
C ILE A 44 -5.35 -13.63 -4.46
N GLY A 45 -4.11 -13.72 -4.95
CA GLY A 45 -3.63 -14.93 -5.60
C GLY A 45 -3.50 -16.09 -4.62
N GLU A 46 -3.87 -17.27 -5.08
CA GLU A 46 -3.75 -18.52 -4.32
C GLU A 46 -2.31 -19.06 -4.33
N GLY A 47 -2.00 -19.96 -3.39
CA GLY A 47 -0.67 -20.56 -3.29
C GLY A 47 0.39 -19.55 -2.86
N THR A 48 1.41 -19.35 -3.70
CA THR A 48 2.57 -18.51 -3.40
C THR A 48 2.85 -17.47 -4.49
N PRO A 49 1.98 -16.46 -4.67
CA PRO A 49 2.09 -15.48 -5.76
C PRO A 49 3.18 -14.42 -5.54
N CYS A 50 3.67 -14.24 -4.31
CA CYS A 50 4.69 -13.25 -4.01
C CYS A 50 6.08 -13.85 -4.28
N GLU A 51 6.87 -13.20 -5.15
CA GLU A 51 8.19 -13.71 -5.56
C GLU A 51 9.32 -12.82 -5.05
N VAL A 52 10.29 -13.41 -4.36
CA VAL A 52 11.55 -12.74 -4.02
C VAL A 52 12.50 -12.92 -5.20
N ARG A 53 12.84 -11.83 -5.90
CA ARG A 53 13.69 -11.87 -7.09
C ARG A 53 15.07 -11.28 -6.87
N ARG A 54 16.06 -11.80 -7.60
CA ARG A 54 17.36 -11.18 -7.85
C ARG A 54 17.58 -11.09 -9.36
N GLY A 55 17.26 -9.93 -9.94
CA GLY A 55 17.18 -9.81 -11.39
C GLY A 55 16.07 -10.70 -11.95
N VAL A 56 16.41 -11.60 -12.87
CA VAL A 56 15.46 -12.54 -13.48
C VAL A 56 15.21 -13.80 -12.65
N GLU A 57 16.09 -14.09 -11.69
CA GLU A 57 16.02 -15.30 -10.86
C GLU A 57 14.98 -15.15 -9.74
N VAL A 58 14.11 -16.15 -9.59
CA VAL A 58 13.18 -16.28 -8.46
C VAL A 58 13.88 -17.09 -7.37
N LEU A 59 14.21 -16.43 -6.26
CA LEU A 59 14.89 -17.04 -5.12
C LEU A 59 13.91 -17.76 -4.19
N GLU A 60 12.71 -17.21 -4.04
CA GLU A 60 11.70 -17.71 -3.11
C GLU A 60 10.30 -17.31 -3.58
N ARG A 61 9.32 -18.16 -3.26
CA ARG A 61 7.90 -17.87 -3.44
C ARG A 61 7.18 -17.93 -2.09
N LEU A 62 6.38 -16.91 -1.81
CA LEU A 62 5.65 -16.74 -0.56
C LEU A 62 4.16 -16.57 -0.83
N PRO A 63 3.29 -16.88 0.15
CA PRO A 63 1.85 -16.60 0.07
C PRO A 63 1.52 -15.15 -0.25
N ASN A 64 0.26 -14.86 -0.58
CA ASN A 64 -0.19 -13.48 -0.76
C ASN A 64 0.01 -12.63 0.52
N ILE A 65 0.02 -11.31 0.35
CA ILE A 65 0.29 -10.33 1.42
C ILE A 65 -0.64 -10.52 2.63
N PRO A 66 -1.99 -10.62 2.47
CA PRO A 66 -2.89 -10.87 3.60
C PRO A 66 -2.55 -12.12 4.42
N THR A 67 -2.10 -13.19 3.76
CA THR A 67 -1.68 -14.43 4.43
C THR A 67 -0.36 -14.22 5.18
N GLN A 68 0.63 -13.57 4.56
CA GLN A 68 1.94 -13.31 5.18
C GLN A 68 1.87 -12.44 6.44
N VAL A 69 0.89 -11.53 6.54
CA VAL A 69 0.67 -10.67 7.72
C VAL A 69 -0.43 -11.18 8.65
N GLY A 70 -1.01 -12.36 8.40
CA GLY A 70 -2.00 -12.97 9.30
C GLY A 70 -3.29 -12.16 9.43
N LEU A 71 -3.82 -11.62 8.32
CA LEU A 71 -5.11 -10.92 8.37
C LEU A 71 -6.28 -11.90 8.59
N GLY A 72 -6.22 -13.10 8.00
CA GLY A 72 -7.29 -14.11 8.11
C GLY A 72 -8.65 -13.53 7.71
N ASP A 73 -9.68 -13.84 8.48
CA ASP A 73 -11.06 -13.39 8.24
C ASP A 73 -11.25 -11.86 8.36
N ARG A 74 -10.26 -11.14 8.88
CA ARG A 74 -10.28 -9.66 8.93
C ARG A 74 -10.15 -9.04 7.55
N PHE A 75 -9.60 -9.77 6.56
CA PHE A 75 -9.49 -9.32 5.18
C PHE A 75 -10.62 -9.91 4.33
N GLN A 76 -11.38 -9.05 3.67
CA GLN A 76 -12.46 -9.43 2.75
C GLN A 76 -12.26 -8.71 1.43
N LYS A 77 -12.01 -9.44 0.34
CA LYS A 77 -11.61 -8.84 -0.95
C LYS A 77 -12.65 -7.86 -1.51
N GLU A 78 -13.94 -8.12 -1.32
CA GLU A 78 -15.02 -7.23 -1.77
C GLU A 78 -15.03 -5.89 -1.04
N ARG A 79 -14.45 -5.86 0.16
CA ARG A 79 -14.46 -4.72 1.08
C ARG A 79 -13.11 -3.99 1.16
N ASP A 80 -12.01 -4.72 0.95
CA ASP A 80 -10.65 -4.33 1.32
C ASP A 80 -9.68 -4.32 0.14
N LEU A 81 -10.18 -4.40 -1.10
CA LEU A 81 -9.39 -4.34 -2.31
C LEU A 81 -9.98 -3.34 -3.31
N ILE A 82 -9.19 -2.33 -3.67
CA ILE A 82 -9.47 -1.41 -4.77
C ILE A 82 -8.69 -1.88 -5.99
N LEU A 83 -9.40 -2.26 -7.05
CA LEU A 83 -8.79 -2.64 -8.33
C LEU A 83 -8.78 -1.46 -9.31
N VAL A 84 -7.59 -1.15 -9.80
CA VAL A 84 -7.37 -0.25 -10.94
C VAL A 84 -7.00 -1.04 -12.18
N GLN A 85 -7.56 -0.70 -13.32
CA GLN A 85 -7.31 -1.36 -14.60
C GLN A 85 -5.99 -0.85 -15.21
N ASN A 86 -5.79 0.46 -15.22
CA ASN A 86 -4.55 1.10 -15.63
C ASN A 86 -3.93 1.86 -14.46
N PRO A 87 -2.92 1.30 -13.76
CA PRO A 87 -2.26 2.01 -12.65
C PRO A 87 -1.47 3.24 -13.10
N ASP A 88 -1.24 3.43 -14.40
CA ASP A 88 -0.58 4.61 -14.95
C ASP A 88 -1.57 5.71 -15.41
N ASP A 89 -2.88 5.50 -15.22
CA ASP A 89 -3.92 6.49 -15.48
C ASP A 89 -4.37 7.20 -14.20
N LEU A 90 -3.97 8.46 -14.05
CA LEU A 90 -4.34 9.29 -12.91
C LEU A 90 -5.85 9.57 -12.86
N ASN A 91 -6.50 9.73 -14.01
CA ASN A 91 -7.94 9.99 -14.10
C ASN A 91 -8.77 8.77 -13.68
N GLU A 92 -8.18 7.57 -13.75
CA GLU A 92 -8.78 6.37 -13.18
C GLU A 92 -8.48 6.26 -11.67
N CYS A 93 -7.20 6.40 -11.30
CA CYS A 93 -6.73 6.06 -9.96
C CYS A 93 -7.25 7.05 -8.90
N TYR A 94 -7.10 8.35 -9.14
CA TYR A 94 -7.44 9.38 -8.15
C TYR A 94 -8.92 9.34 -7.72
N PRO A 95 -9.93 9.42 -8.61
CA PRO A 95 -11.33 9.49 -8.17
C PRO A 95 -11.78 8.22 -7.46
N LYS A 96 -11.28 7.04 -7.86
CA LYS A 96 -11.56 5.78 -7.17
C LYS A 96 -11.05 5.80 -5.73
N ILE A 97 -9.79 6.19 -5.52
CA ILE A 97 -9.17 6.24 -4.20
C ILE A 97 -9.82 7.32 -3.34
N HIS A 98 -10.03 8.52 -3.89
CA HIS A 98 -10.65 9.64 -3.20
C HIS A 98 -12.07 9.30 -2.72
N THR A 99 -12.92 8.77 -3.61
CA THR A 99 -14.29 8.38 -3.26
C THR A 99 -14.29 7.34 -2.13
N PHE A 100 -13.42 6.34 -2.23
CA PHE A 100 -13.31 5.31 -1.22
C PHE A 100 -12.86 5.86 0.15
N ILE A 101 -11.90 6.79 0.19
CA ILE A 101 -11.51 7.45 1.45
C ILE A 101 -12.68 8.24 2.04
N ARG A 102 -13.42 8.99 1.20
CA ARG A 102 -14.59 9.76 1.63
C ARG A 102 -15.69 8.88 2.22
N ASP A 103 -15.93 7.71 1.62
CA ASP A 103 -16.92 6.74 2.12
C ASP A 103 -16.52 6.19 3.50
N LEU A 104 -15.22 5.92 3.72
CA LEU A 104 -14.72 5.52 5.04
C LEU A 104 -14.86 6.64 6.08
N GLN A 105 -14.65 7.89 5.68
CA GLN A 105 -14.73 9.06 6.58
C GLN A 105 -16.16 9.37 7.07
N VAL A 106 -17.18 8.76 6.48
CA VAL A 106 -18.57 8.84 7.00
C VAL A 106 -18.63 8.32 8.43
N ASP A 107 -17.80 7.33 8.78
CA ASP A 107 -17.63 6.84 10.13
C ASP A 107 -16.36 7.45 10.77
N PRO A 108 -16.49 8.45 11.66
CA PRO A 108 -15.35 9.11 12.29
C PRO A 108 -14.69 8.27 13.38
N SER A 109 -15.15 7.04 13.65
CA SER A 109 -14.61 6.19 14.71
C SER A 109 -13.25 5.55 14.38
N HIS A 110 -12.73 5.76 13.17
CA HIS A 110 -11.48 5.17 12.68
C HIS A 110 -10.44 6.24 12.32
N GLU A 111 -9.18 5.95 12.64
CA GLU A 111 -8.05 6.70 12.09
C GLU A 111 -7.68 6.09 10.73
N ILE A 112 -7.65 6.91 9.68
CA ILE A 112 -7.28 6.49 8.32
C ILE A 112 -5.85 6.96 8.03
N MET A 113 -5.04 6.05 7.51
CA MET A 113 -3.66 6.28 7.11
C MET A 113 -3.45 5.78 5.68
N ALA A 114 -2.59 6.45 4.92
CA ALA A 114 -2.20 6.06 3.58
C ALA A 114 -0.70 5.75 3.53
N ASP A 115 -0.30 4.63 2.92
CA ASP A 115 1.09 4.30 2.62
C ASP A 115 1.27 4.10 1.11
N TYR A 116 2.14 4.90 0.51
CA TYR A 116 2.37 4.91 -0.95
C TYR A 116 3.68 4.25 -1.34
N THR A 117 4.20 3.33 -0.53
CA THR A 117 5.52 2.72 -0.76
C THR A 117 5.59 1.96 -2.10
N GLY A 118 4.51 1.27 -2.45
CA GLY A 118 4.42 0.44 -3.64
C GLY A 118 3.63 1.08 -4.78
N GLY A 119 3.56 0.36 -5.89
CA GLY A 119 2.77 0.76 -7.06
C GLY A 119 3.57 1.52 -8.11
N THR A 120 2.88 1.92 -9.18
CA THR A 120 3.46 2.83 -10.18
C THR A 120 3.57 4.24 -9.58
N LYS A 121 4.32 5.12 -10.26
CA LYS A 121 4.44 6.52 -9.84
C LYS A 121 3.08 7.21 -9.85
N THR A 122 2.27 6.94 -10.88
CA THR A 122 0.92 7.51 -11.00
C THR A 122 0.00 7.00 -9.90
N LEU A 123 0.00 5.70 -9.60
CA LEU A 123 -0.82 5.15 -8.52
C LEU A 123 -0.42 5.70 -7.15
N SER A 124 0.88 5.84 -6.91
CA SER A 124 1.42 6.45 -5.69
C SER A 124 1.00 7.92 -5.57
N ALA A 125 1.12 8.69 -6.65
CA ALA A 125 0.69 10.08 -6.70
C ALA A 125 -0.82 10.23 -6.47
N ALA A 126 -1.64 9.34 -7.06
CA ALA A 126 -3.08 9.31 -6.87
C ALA A 126 -3.45 9.10 -5.39
N LEU A 127 -2.81 8.14 -4.70
CA LEU A 127 -3.03 7.92 -3.28
C LEU A 127 -2.60 9.13 -2.45
N VAL A 128 -1.43 9.70 -2.72
CA VAL A 128 -0.94 10.87 -1.98
C VAL A 128 -1.88 12.07 -2.18
N MET A 129 -2.32 12.36 -3.40
CA MET A 129 -3.27 13.43 -3.69
C MET A 129 -4.60 13.21 -2.98
N ALA A 130 -5.19 12.01 -3.10
CA ALA A 130 -6.46 11.71 -2.44
C ALA A 130 -6.34 11.78 -0.90
N ALA A 131 -5.23 11.28 -0.35
CA ALA A 131 -4.93 11.37 1.07
C ALA A 131 -4.77 12.84 1.52
N ILE A 132 -4.17 13.66 0.66
CA ILE A 132 -4.06 15.09 0.87
C ILE A 132 -5.43 15.75 0.92
N ASP A 133 -6.23 15.59 -0.11
CA ASP A 133 -7.54 16.25 -0.21
C ASP A 133 -8.50 15.80 0.91
N CYS A 134 -8.34 14.58 1.41
CA CYS A 134 -9.13 14.04 2.53
C CYS A 134 -8.55 14.34 3.93
N GLY A 135 -7.37 14.95 4.03
CA GLY A 135 -6.77 15.29 5.33
C GLY A 135 -6.31 14.10 6.17
N ILE A 136 -5.94 12.97 5.54
CA ILE A 136 -5.46 11.77 6.25
C ILE A 136 -3.93 11.72 6.29
N SER A 137 -3.36 10.99 7.25
CA SER A 137 -1.90 10.89 7.41
C SER A 137 -1.28 10.03 6.31
N VAL A 138 -0.11 10.45 5.82
CA VAL A 138 0.62 9.78 4.74
C VAL A 138 1.93 9.18 5.27
N TYR A 139 2.28 7.99 4.82
CA TYR A 139 3.46 7.23 5.20
C TYR A 139 4.20 6.69 3.96
N ILE A 140 5.49 6.42 4.12
CA ILE A 140 6.33 5.75 3.13
C ILE A 140 7.32 4.82 3.85
N THR A 141 7.53 3.64 3.27
CA THR A 141 8.54 2.68 3.70
C THR A 141 9.74 2.74 2.76
N ILE A 142 10.90 3.10 3.31
CA ILE A 142 12.14 3.29 2.56
C ILE A 142 13.17 2.25 3.01
N ALA A 143 14.03 1.81 2.08
CA ALA A 143 15.20 1.03 2.45
C ALA A 143 16.12 1.90 3.34
N ALA A 144 16.46 1.40 4.52
CA ALA A 144 17.47 1.99 5.40
C ALA A 144 18.80 2.04 4.64
N ARG A 145 19.38 3.23 4.52
CA ARG A 145 20.70 3.42 3.91
C ARG A 145 21.76 3.40 5.00
N ASP A 146 22.02 2.23 5.57
CA ASP A 146 23.18 2.07 6.45
C ASP A 146 24.42 1.76 5.59
N ASN A 147 25.24 2.78 5.37
CA ASN A 147 26.56 2.78 4.72
C ASN A 147 26.67 2.53 3.19
N LEU A 148 27.40 3.45 2.53
CA LEU A 148 27.75 3.45 1.10
C LEU A 148 28.61 2.26 0.62
N VAL A 149 28.99 1.34 1.51
CA VAL A 149 29.91 0.23 1.23
C VAL A 149 29.17 -1.13 1.16
N ARG A 150 27.97 -1.23 1.74
CA ARG A 150 27.11 -2.43 1.67
C ARG A 150 25.70 -2.08 2.15
N VAL A 151 24.69 -2.36 1.34
CA VAL A 151 23.29 -2.24 1.76
C VAL A 151 22.99 -3.35 2.77
N GLU A 152 23.00 -3.04 4.06
CA GLU A 152 22.30 -3.86 5.05
C GLU A 152 20.80 -3.68 4.84
N ARG A 153 20.08 -4.80 4.71
CA ARG A 153 18.63 -4.81 4.38
C ARG A 153 17.82 -4.39 5.61
N GLY A 154 17.76 -3.09 5.89
CA GLY A 154 16.72 -2.50 6.73
C GLY A 154 15.66 -1.82 5.86
N GLU A 155 14.40 -1.85 6.28
CA GLU A 155 13.34 -0.99 5.74
C GLU A 155 12.72 -0.24 6.93
N VAL A 156 12.40 1.04 6.75
CA VAL A 156 11.81 1.89 7.79
C VAL A 156 10.59 2.60 7.23
N THR A 157 9.46 2.48 7.93
CA THR A 157 8.24 3.23 7.65
C THR A 157 8.26 4.57 8.39
N GLN A 158 8.09 5.67 7.67
CA GLN A 158 8.10 7.03 8.21
C GLN A 158 6.84 7.79 7.79
N ARG A 159 6.36 8.67 8.67
CA ARG A 159 5.27 9.62 8.36
C ARG A 159 5.81 10.75 7.48
N VAL A 160 5.05 11.13 6.48
CA VAL A 160 5.35 12.30 5.63
C VAL A 160 4.79 13.55 6.27
N ASP A 161 5.61 14.60 6.34
CA ASP A 161 5.17 15.92 6.75
C ASP A 161 4.28 16.55 5.67
N THR A 162 3.01 16.76 6.00
CA THR A 162 2.02 17.39 5.11
C THR A 162 1.53 18.74 5.62
N SER A 163 2.25 19.36 6.55
CA SER A 163 1.91 20.68 7.14
C SER A 163 1.96 21.83 6.13
N PHE A 164 2.72 21.67 5.03
CA PHE A 164 2.86 22.65 3.93
C PHE A 164 1.54 23.11 3.29
N ARG A 165 0.41 22.45 3.58
CA ARG A 165 -0.92 22.84 3.08
C ARG A 165 -1.53 24.01 3.84
N HIS A 166 -1.12 24.24 5.08
CA HIS A 166 -1.65 25.32 5.92
C HIS A 166 -0.93 26.65 5.67
N GLU A 167 0.09 26.66 4.80
CA GLU A 167 0.92 27.82 4.47
C GLU A 167 0.60 28.44 3.08
N LEU A 168 -0.42 27.92 2.38
CA LEU A 168 -0.95 28.42 1.10
C LEU A 168 -2.31 29.10 1.31
#